data_AF-A0A943DY43-F1
#
_entry.id   AF-A0A943DY43-F1
#
_cell.length_a   1.000
_cell.length_b   1.000
_cell.length_c   1.000
_cell.angle_alpha   90.00
_cell.angle_beta   90.00
_cell.angle_gamma   90.00
#
_symmetry.space_group_name_H-M   'P 1'
#
loop_
_entity.id
_entity.type
_entity.pdbx_description
1 polymer ?
#
loop_
_entity_poly.entity_id
_entity_poly.type
_entity_poly.pdbx_seq_one_letter_code
_entity_poly.pdbx_strand_id
1 'polypeptide(L)'
;MIIYTGNPFDELRRQAAGRRVAVVTDSNVAPLLPATGYDTIVISAGEENKTLATVGEVWNRMVDLRLRRGDVVACIGGGVVTDLGGFCAATFKRGLSCINCHPSAARAAERLRRDA
;
A
#
# COMPACT_ATOMS: atom_id res chain seq x y z
N MET A 1 11.02 -11.96 -5.05
CA MET A 1 9.90 -11.67 -5.96
C MET A 1 8.87 -12.78 -5.81
N ILE A 2 7.75 -12.51 -5.16
CA ILE A 2 6.64 -13.48 -5.04
C ILE A 2 5.64 -13.12 -6.13
N ILE A 3 5.43 -14.03 -7.09
CA ILE A 3 4.35 -13.91 -8.08
C ILE A 3 3.14 -14.59 -7.46
N TYR A 4 2.10 -13.81 -7.18
CA TYR A 4 0.85 -14.34 -6.63
C TYR A 4 0.02 -14.97 -7.75
N THR A 5 -0.32 -16.24 -7.62
CA THR A 5 -1.20 -17.00 -8.54
C THR A 5 -2.67 -16.96 -8.15
N GLY A 6 -3.03 -16.25 -7.06
CA GLY A 6 -4.40 -16.05 -6.57
C GLY A 6 -4.73 -14.57 -6.30
N ASN A 7 -5.87 -14.29 -5.67
CA ASN A 7 -6.27 -12.92 -5.33
C ASN A 7 -5.24 -12.30 -4.36
N PRO A 8 -4.53 -11.24 -4.77
CA PRO A 8 -3.47 -10.64 -3.95
C PRO A 8 -4.00 -10.00 -2.66
N PHE A 9 -5.27 -9.61 -2.62
CA PHE A 9 -5.89 -9.04 -1.42
C PHE A 9 -6.19 -10.09 -0.35
N ASP A 10 -6.39 -11.36 -0.74
CA ASP A 10 -6.57 -12.45 0.23
C ASP A 10 -5.24 -12.83 0.88
N GLU A 11 -4.15 -12.77 0.12
CA GLU A 11 -2.81 -12.94 0.67
C GLU A 11 -2.41 -11.77 1.56
N LEU A 12 -2.75 -10.52 1.17
CA LEU A 12 -2.57 -9.36 2.03
C LEU A 12 -3.28 -9.54 3.38
N ARG A 13 -4.52 -10.04 3.37
CA ARG A 13 -5.28 -10.36 4.60
C ARG A 13 -4.59 -11.42 5.44
N ARG A 14 -4.11 -12.50 4.81
CA ARG A 14 -3.36 -13.57 5.51
C ARG A 14 -2.09 -13.03 6.16
N GLN A 15 -1.26 -12.30 5.44
CA GLN A 15 0.00 -11.74 5.95
C GLN A 15 -0.25 -10.66 7.01
N ALA A 16 -1.31 -9.88 6.89
CA ALA A 16 -1.71 -8.93 7.92
C ALA A 16 -2.11 -9.64 9.23
N ALA A 17 -2.51 -10.91 9.20
CA ALA A 17 -2.80 -11.73 10.39
C ALA A 17 -3.77 -11.02 11.37
N GLY A 18 -4.83 -10.42 10.83
CA GLY A 18 -5.85 -9.69 11.62
C GLY A 18 -5.42 -8.31 12.14
N ARG A 19 -4.19 -7.87 11.86
CA ARG A 19 -3.73 -6.51 12.18
C ARG A 19 -4.42 -5.49 11.28
N ARG A 20 -4.59 -4.27 11.79
CA ARG A 20 -5.08 -3.14 10.99
C ARG A 20 -4.11 -2.86 9.85
N VAL A 21 -4.64 -2.65 8.65
CA VAL A 21 -3.87 -2.35 7.44
C VAL A 21 -4.19 -0.94 6.96
N ALA A 22 -3.16 -0.16 6.64
CA ALA A 22 -3.27 1.05 5.86
C ALA A 22 -2.57 0.83 4.50
N VAL A 23 -3.22 1.24 3.42
CA VAL A 23 -2.69 1.11 2.06
C VAL A 23 -1.97 2.39 1.68
N VAL A 24 -0.78 2.27 1.09
CA VAL A 24 -0.09 3.34 0.37
C VAL A 24 -0.07 2.99 -1.11
N THR A 25 -0.56 3.88 -1.95
CA THR A 25 -0.65 3.68 -3.41
C THR A 25 -0.47 5.00 -4.16
N ASP A 26 -0.35 4.94 -5.48
CA ASP A 26 -0.26 6.13 -6.33
C ASP A 26 -1.59 6.43 -7.06
N SER A 27 -1.65 7.60 -7.68
CA SER A 27 -2.81 8.07 -8.45
C SER A 27 -3.18 7.19 -9.66
N ASN A 28 -2.25 6.37 -10.18
CA ASN A 28 -2.51 5.46 -11.29
C ASN A 28 -3.13 4.14 -10.82
N VAL A 29 -2.75 3.67 -9.63
CA VAL A 29 -3.19 2.38 -9.08
C VAL A 29 -4.40 2.53 -8.17
N ALA A 30 -4.57 3.67 -7.49
CA ALA A 30 -5.71 3.94 -6.61
C ALA A 30 -7.09 3.64 -7.25
N PRO A 31 -7.38 4.02 -8.52
CA PRO A 31 -8.67 3.72 -9.14
C PRO A 31 -8.89 2.23 -9.42
N LEU A 32 -7.82 1.43 -9.45
CA LEU A 32 -7.87 -0.01 -9.72
C LEU A 32 -8.04 -0.82 -8.42
N LEU A 33 -7.89 -0.16 -7.27
CA LEU A 33 -8.01 -0.84 -5.99
C LEU A 33 -9.45 -1.29 -5.74
N PRO A 34 -9.64 -2.53 -5.30
CA PRO A 34 -10.94 -2.95 -4.83
C PRO A 34 -11.38 -2.13 -3.61
N ALA A 35 -12.69 -1.99 -3.42
CA ALA A 35 -13.25 -1.59 -2.14
C ALA A 35 -12.80 -2.61 -1.08
N THR A 36 -11.75 -2.28 -0.34
CA THR A 36 -11.12 -3.16 0.65
C THR A 36 -11.58 -2.87 2.08
N GLY A 37 -12.12 -1.67 2.33
CA GLY A 37 -12.39 -1.17 3.69
C GLY A 37 -11.12 -0.72 4.44
N TYR A 38 -9.95 -0.70 3.79
CA TYR A 38 -8.72 -0.18 4.39
C TYR A 38 -8.59 1.33 4.20
N ASP A 39 -8.01 1.99 5.20
CA ASP A 39 -7.59 3.37 5.07
C ASP A 39 -6.54 3.47 3.95
N THR A 40 -6.73 4.38 3.00
CA THR A 40 -5.89 4.49 1.81
C THR A 40 -5.23 5.86 1.73
N ILE A 41 -3.90 5.87 1.65
CA ILE A 41 -3.06 7.03 1.42
C ILE A 41 -2.64 6.99 -0.05
N VAL A 42 -3.04 8.03 -0.80
CA VAL A 42 -2.72 8.16 -2.23
C VAL A 42 -1.66 9.24 -2.39
N ILE A 43 -0.58 8.91 -3.10
CA ILE A 43 0.44 9.86 -3.54
C ILE A 43 0.34 10.11 -5.04
N SER A 44 0.92 11.21 -5.51
CA SER A 44 1.08 11.45 -6.95
C SER A 44 2.01 10.40 -7.58
N ALA A 45 1.62 9.86 -8.74
CA ALA A 45 2.46 8.95 -9.49
C ALA A 45 3.64 9.69 -10.15
N GLY A 46 4.77 8.99 -10.35
CA GLY A 46 5.97 9.53 -11.02
C GLY A 46 7.20 9.53 -10.11
N GLU A 47 8.39 9.34 -10.68
CA GLU A 47 9.66 9.30 -9.93
C GLU A 47 10.02 10.66 -9.33
N GLU A 48 9.54 11.76 -9.92
CA GLU A 48 9.67 13.12 -9.42
C GLU A 48 9.02 13.31 -8.03
N ASN A 49 8.06 12.46 -7.67
CA ASN A 49 7.42 12.46 -6.36
C ASN A 49 8.21 11.62 -5.33
N LYS A 50 9.36 11.05 -5.70
CA LYS A 50 10.25 10.31 -4.79
C LYS A 50 11.11 11.25 -3.96
N THR A 51 10.44 12.05 -3.13
CA THR A 51 11.06 13.10 -2.34
C THR A 51 10.78 12.92 -0.84
N LEU A 52 11.63 13.51 0.00
CA LEU A 52 11.38 13.57 1.44
C LEU A 52 10.15 14.41 1.80
N ALA A 53 9.73 15.34 0.93
CA ALA A 53 8.49 16.08 1.13
C ALA A 53 7.28 15.14 1.04
N THR A 54 7.23 14.29 0.02
CA THR A 54 6.20 13.27 -0.14
C THR A 54 6.22 12.25 1.00
N VAL A 55 7.40 11.87 1.50
CA VAL A 55 7.52 11.05 2.72
C VAL A 55 6.87 11.76 3.92
N GLY A 56 7.13 13.05 4.10
CA GLY A 56 6.52 13.86 5.15
C GLY A 56 4.99 13.90 5.07
N GLU A 57 4.44 14.06 3.87
CA GLU A 57 3.00 13.99 3.62
C GLU A 57 2.43 12.62 4.01
N VAL A 58 3.07 11.52 3.59
CA VAL A 58 2.64 10.17 3.95
C VAL A 58 2.67 9.98 5.47
N TRP A 59 3.73 10.41 6.16
CA TRP A 59 3.78 10.33 7.63
C TRP A 59 2.66 11.13 8.30
N ASN A 60 2.36 12.34 7.84
CA ASN A 60 1.26 13.14 8.38
C ASN A 60 -0.06 12.37 8.25
N ARG A 61 -0.31 11.75 7.09
CA ARG A 61 -1.50 10.92 6.88
C ARG A 61 -1.51 9.69 7.79
N MET A 62 -0.36 9.06 8.01
CA MET A 62 -0.24 7.95 8.98
C MET A 62 -0.53 8.40 10.43
N VAL A 63 -0.18 9.64 10.79
CA VAL A 63 -0.53 10.25 12.08
C VAL A 63 -2.04 10.51 12.17
N ASP A 64 -2.64 11.09 11.12
CA ASP A 64 -4.07 11.38 11.07
C ASP A 64 -4.91 10.11 11.21
N LEU A 65 -4.47 9.03 10.54
CA LEU A 65 -5.07 7.70 10.66
C LEU A 65 -4.78 7.01 12.00
N ARG A 66 -3.98 7.63 12.87
CA ARG A 66 -3.56 7.12 14.18
C ARG A 66 -2.92 5.74 14.09
N LEU A 67 -2.06 5.52 13.09
CA LEU A 67 -1.36 4.24 12.96
C LEU A 67 -0.44 3.99 14.15
N ARG A 68 -0.43 2.74 14.61
CA ARG A 68 0.33 2.24 15.76
C ARG A 68 1.39 1.25 15.28
N ARG A 69 2.36 0.96 16.15
CA ARG A 69 3.47 0.05 15.85
C ARG A 69 3.03 -1.37 15.45
N GLY A 70 1.86 -1.80 15.92
CA GLY A 70 1.27 -3.10 15.57
C GLY A 70 0.49 -3.13 14.26
N ASP A 71 0.28 -1.97 13.62
CA ASP A 71 -0.44 -1.87 12.36
C ASP A 71 0.52 -2.19 11.18
N VAL A 72 -0.06 -2.46 10.01
CA VAL A 72 0.66 -2.87 8.80
C VAL A 72 0.46 -1.84 7.70
N VAL A 73 1.55 -1.51 6.99
CA VAL A 73 1.51 -0.69 5.77
C VAL A 73 1.55 -1.62 4.55
N ALA A 74 0.55 -1.54 3.70
CA ALA A 74 0.49 -2.26 2.43
C ALA A 74 0.82 -1.32 1.28
N CYS A 75 1.99 -1.48 0.67
CA CYS A 75 2.41 -0.68 -0.48
C CYS A 75 1.91 -1.36 -1.75
N ILE A 76 0.87 -0.81 -2.37
CA ILE A 76 0.25 -1.37 -3.58
C ILE A 76 0.53 -0.43 -4.75
N GLY A 77 1.52 -0.76 -5.57
CA GLY A 77 1.95 0.11 -6.65
C GLY A 77 3.29 -0.30 -7.23
N GLY A 78 3.83 0.57 -8.10
CA GLY A 78 5.13 0.36 -8.74
C GLY A 78 6.31 0.64 -7.78
N GLY A 79 7.52 0.71 -8.35
CA GLY A 79 8.76 0.93 -7.58
C GLY A 79 8.72 2.18 -6.69
N VAL A 80 8.20 3.30 -7.21
CA VAL A 80 8.05 4.55 -6.45
C VAL A 80 7.24 4.33 -5.16
N VAL A 81 6.09 3.65 -5.27
CA VAL A 81 5.20 3.38 -4.14
C VAL A 81 5.87 2.44 -3.13
N THR A 82 6.53 1.37 -3.60
CA THR A 82 7.16 0.41 -2.69
C THR A 82 8.38 1.00 -1.99
N ASP A 83 9.13 1.88 -2.66
CA ASP A 83 10.30 2.53 -2.08
C ASP A 83 9.87 3.58 -1.04
N LEU A 84 8.97 4.51 -1.41
CA LEU A 84 8.47 5.53 -0.50
C LEU A 84 7.66 4.93 0.65
N GLY A 85 6.69 4.07 0.34
CA GLY A 85 5.84 3.43 1.34
C GLY A 85 6.63 2.52 2.28
N GLY A 86 7.58 1.74 1.74
CA GLY A 86 8.48 0.90 2.51
C GLY A 86 9.38 1.74 3.43
N PHE A 87 9.97 2.82 2.92
CA PHE A 87 10.76 3.76 3.72
C PHE A 87 9.92 4.40 4.83
N CYS A 88 8.71 4.87 4.50
CA CYS A 88 7.78 5.44 5.48
C CYS A 88 7.47 4.43 6.59
N ALA A 89 7.15 3.19 6.24
CA ALA A 89 6.85 2.13 7.19
C ALA A 89 8.05 1.81 8.08
N ALA A 90 9.27 1.72 7.52
CA ALA A 90 10.49 1.39 8.25
C ALA A 90 10.88 2.46 9.30
N THR A 91 10.53 3.72 9.04
CA THR A 91 10.95 4.87 9.85
C THR A 91 9.86 5.38 10.78
N PHE A 92 8.57 5.20 10.42
CA PHE A 92 7.46 5.64 11.24
C PHE A 92 7.42 4.89 12.58
N LYS A 93 7.41 5.62 13.70
CA LYS A 93 7.38 5.06 15.07
C LYS A 93 8.40 3.94 15.32
N ARG A 94 9.60 4.04 14.73
CA ARG A 94 10.69 3.05 14.80
C ARG A 94 10.37 1.72 14.10
N GLY A 95 9.54 1.75 13.07
CA GLY A 95 9.27 0.62 12.18
C GLY A 95 7.91 -0.03 12.40
N LEU A 96 7.12 -0.09 11.32
CA LEU A 96 5.92 -0.89 11.15
C LEU A 96 6.21 -2.04 10.18
N SER A 97 5.42 -3.11 10.27
CA SER A 97 5.46 -4.16 9.24
C SER A 97 5.00 -3.59 7.90
N CYS A 98 5.71 -3.90 6.82
CA CYS A 98 5.33 -3.54 5.46
C CYS A 98 5.09 -4.79 4.60
N ILE A 99 4.13 -4.68 3.68
CA ILE A 99 3.83 -5.70 2.67
C ILE A 99 3.82 -4.99 1.32
N ASN A 100 4.60 -5.49 0.36
CA ASN A 100 4.67 -4.93 -0.98
C ASN A 100 3.86 -5.76 -1.97
N CYS A 101 3.02 -5.08 -2.76
CA CYS A 101 2.17 -5.67 -3.77
C CYS A 101 2.34 -4.90 -5.09
N HIS A 102 2.80 -5.56 -6.13
CA HIS A 102 3.02 -4.92 -7.44
C HIS A 102 1.71 -4.56 -8.14
N PRO A 103 1.70 -3.60 -9.10
CA PRO A 103 0.48 -3.15 -9.78
C PRO A 103 -0.21 -4.27 -10.58
N SER A 104 0.54 -5.27 -11.04
CA SER A 104 0.01 -6.45 -11.70
C SER A 104 -1.03 -7.17 -10.85
N ALA A 105 -0.88 -7.14 -9.53
CA ALA A 105 -1.84 -7.71 -8.60
C ALA A 105 -3.14 -6.87 -8.53
N ALA A 106 -3.06 -5.54 -8.47
CA ALA A 106 -4.24 -4.68 -8.53
C ALA A 106 -5.01 -4.87 -9.86
N ARG A 107 -4.28 -4.95 -10.97
CA ARG A 107 -4.85 -5.22 -12.31
C ARG A 107 -5.51 -6.60 -12.40
N ALA A 108 -4.94 -7.62 -11.75
CA ALA A 108 -5.55 -8.95 -11.70
C ALA A 108 -6.88 -8.93 -10.91
N ALA A 109 -6.93 -8.22 -9.79
CA ALA A 109 -8.15 -8.03 -9.01
C ALA A 109 -9.24 -7.25 -9.78
N GLU A 110 -8.86 -6.25 -10.58
CA GLU A 110 -9.79 -5.54 -11.45
C GLU A 110 -10.39 -6.46 -12.53
N ARG A 111 -9.57 -7.30 -13.18
CA ARG A 111 -10.04 -8.26 -14.20
C ARG A 111 -11.09 -9.21 -13.65
N LEU A 112 -10.82 -9.82 -12.49
CA LEU A 112 -11.75 -10.74 -11.82
C LEU A 112 -13.10 -10.09 -11.45
N ARG A 113 -13.15 -8.76 -11.29
CA ARG A 113 -14.39 -8.01 -11.04
C ARG A 113 -15.19 -7.71 -12.31
N ARG A 114 -14.55 -7.65 -13.47
CA ARG A 114 -15.24 -7.47 -14.75
C ARG A 114 -15.86 -8.76 -15.27
N ASP A 115 -15.31 -9.90 -14.86
CA ASP A 115 -15.71 -11.23 -15.31
C ASP A 115 -16.76 -11.90 -14.38
N ALA A 116 -17.24 -11.20 -13.34
CA ALA A 116 -18.22 -11.65 -12.34
C ALA A 116 -19.46 -10.75 -12.33
#